data_AF-A0A938RL24-F1
#
_entry.id   AF-A0A938RL24-F1
#
_cell.length_a   1.000
_cell.length_b   1.000
_cell.length_c   1.000
_cell.angle_alpha   90.00
_cell.angle_beta   90.00
_cell.angle_gamma   90.00
#
_symmetry.space_group_name_H-M   'P 1'
#
loop_
_entity.id
_entity.type
_entity.pdbx_description
1 polymer ?
#
loop_
_entity_poly.entity_id
_entity_poly.type
_entity_poly.pdbx_seq_one_letter_code
_entity_poly.pdbx_strand_id
1 'polypeptide(L)'
;MVKKSAAISPIMRKLSDHIASAPGRQLPPEVAERAKHHLLDTISAMVSGSRLLPGRRGIDYVRALGGVREACVLGTRLVAMMLIDGEITFASAHDNRRVGDPMVLALKKRIELAGSPELSRTKTTQAVVEIVTREGVRLRYHTRAVRGRATNPMQRDEVARKGRDLLVPVLGTRRTEALIDRIWNIERIDDVPDLRRLLRPSGDATARETSK
;
A
#
# COMPACT_ATOMS: atom_id res chain seq x y z
N MET A 1 6.32 23.25 -50.48
CA MET A 1 7.15 23.68 -49.33
C MET A 1 7.50 22.45 -48.49
N VAL A 2 8.77 22.20 -48.20
CA VAL A 2 9.17 21.08 -47.32
C VAL A 2 9.06 21.55 -45.86
N LYS A 3 8.33 20.81 -45.02
CA LYS A 3 8.33 21.06 -43.57
C LYS A 3 9.71 20.74 -43.01
N LYS A 4 10.42 21.77 -42.51
CA LYS A 4 11.68 21.60 -41.78
C LYS A 4 11.40 20.74 -40.55
N SER A 5 12.05 19.58 -40.43
CA SER A 5 11.92 18.74 -39.24
C SER A 5 12.34 19.54 -38.01
N ALA A 6 11.52 19.55 -36.96
CA ALA A 6 11.80 20.31 -35.75
C ALA A 6 13.01 19.70 -35.05
N ALA A 7 14.13 20.44 -35.01
CA ALA A 7 15.36 19.96 -34.40
C ALA A 7 15.13 19.67 -32.91
N ILE A 8 15.40 18.42 -32.49
CA ILE A 8 15.28 17.99 -31.10
C ILE A 8 16.07 18.95 -30.20
N SER A 9 15.48 19.39 -29.09
CA SER A 9 16.13 20.36 -28.20
C SER A 9 17.34 19.74 -27.48
N PRO A 10 18.34 20.54 -27.07
CA PRO A 10 19.49 20.03 -26.30
C PRO A 10 19.09 19.34 -24.99
N ILE A 11 18.04 19.83 -24.33
CA ILE A 11 17.48 19.22 -23.11
C ILE A 11 16.89 17.84 -23.43
N MET A 12 16.12 17.73 -24.53
CA MET A 12 15.51 16.46 -24.91
C MET A 12 16.56 15.42 -25.34
N ARG A 13 17.62 15.84 -26.05
CA ARG A 13 18.79 14.97 -26.30
C ARG A 13 19.39 14.46 -24.98
N LYS A 14 19.76 15.36 -24.07
CA LYS A 14 20.36 15.00 -22.77
C LYS A 14 19.47 14.04 -21.95
N LEU A 15 18.14 14.21 -22.00
CA LEU A 15 17.19 13.30 -21.36
C LEU A 15 17.14 11.93 -22.06
N SER A 16 17.06 11.90 -23.39
CA SER A 16 17.08 10.66 -24.17
C SER A 16 18.38 9.88 -23.97
N ASP A 17 19.54 10.55 -23.97
CA ASP A 17 20.85 9.93 -23.74
C ASP A 17 20.95 9.35 -22.31
N HIS A 18 20.36 10.05 -21.32
CA HIS A 18 20.28 9.56 -19.95
C HIS A 18 19.38 8.31 -19.82
N ILE A 19 18.23 8.29 -20.50
CA ILE A 19 17.33 7.13 -20.53
C ILE A 19 17.98 5.95 -21.28
N ALA A 20 18.61 6.20 -22.42
CA ALA A 20 19.27 5.18 -23.23
C ALA A 20 20.48 4.54 -22.54
N SER A 21 21.18 5.28 -21.68
CA SER A 21 22.29 4.77 -20.85
C SER A 21 21.86 4.08 -19.55
N ALA A 22 20.58 4.16 -19.17
CA ALA A 22 20.07 3.56 -17.93
C ALA A 22 20.28 2.03 -17.82
N PRO A 23 20.10 1.20 -18.88
CA PRO A 23 20.26 -0.26 -18.77
C PRO A 23 21.67 -0.71 -18.40
N GLY A 24 22.71 0.06 -18.76
CA GLY A 24 24.10 -0.23 -18.44
C GLY A 24 24.59 0.37 -17.12
N ARG A 25 23.74 1.13 -16.41
CA ARG A 25 24.14 1.87 -15.20
C ARG A 25 23.78 1.09 -13.95
N GLN A 26 24.79 0.65 -13.20
CA GLN A 26 24.56 0.13 -11.84
C GLN A 26 23.90 1.19 -10.97
N LEU A 27 22.83 0.81 -10.29
CA LEU A 27 22.17 1.62 -9.27
C LEU A 27 23.01 1.61 -7.98
N PRO A 28 23.09 2.73 -7.24
CA PRO A 28 23.62 2.72 -5.89
C PRO A 28 22.90 1.67 -5.02
N PRO A 29 23.59 0.92 -4.14
CA PRO A 29 23.00 -0.18 -3.37
C PRO A 29 21.76 0.24 -2.56
N GLU A 30 21.77 1.42 -1.97
CA GLU A 30 20.64 1.98 -1.21
C GLU A 30 19.45 2.32 -2.10
N VAL A 31 19.67 2.72 -3.37
CA VAL A 31 18.62 2.97 -4.35
C VAL A 31 18.01 1.65 -4.83
N ALA A 32 18.84 0.65 -5.11
CA ALA A 32 18.40 -0.69 -5.49
C ALA A 32 17.55 -1.33 -4.37
N GLU A 33 18.01 -1.26 -3.13
CA GLU A 33 17.27 -1.79 -1.97
C GLU A 33 15.94 -1.04 -1.76
N ARG A 34 15.91 0.29 -1.89
CA ARG A 34 14.65 1.05 -1.83
C ARG A 34 13.70 0.72 -2.98
N ALA A 35 14.21 0.47 -4.19
CA ALA A 35 13.39 0.02 -5.32
C ALA A 35 12.73 -1.33 -5.03
N LYS A 36 13.44 -2.30 -4.44
CA LYS A 36 12.85 -3.59 -4.01
C LYS A 36 11.74 -3.41 -2.98
N HIS A 37 11.93 -2.53 -1.99
CA HIS A 37 10.88 -2.20 -1.00
C HIS A 37 9.62 -1.64 -1.68
N HIS A 38 9.77 -0.71 -2.64
CA HIS A 38 8.65 -0.15 -3.40
C HIS A 38 7.95 -1.17 -4.30
N LEU A 39 8.70 -2.10 -4.91
CA LEU A 39 8.14 -3.18 -5.72
C LEU A 39 7.26 -4.11 -4.87
N LEU A 40 7.76 -4.58 -3.72
CA LEU A 40 6.98 -5.44 -2.83
C LEU A 40 5.73 -4.73 -2.30
N ASP A 41 5.85 -3.47 -1.86
CA ASP A 41 4.71 -2.69 -1.35
C ASP A 41 3.63 -2.49 -2.43
N THR A 42 4.05 -2.10 -3.64
CA THR A 42 3.15 -1.83 -4.77
C THR A 42 2.44 -3.10 -5.24
N ILE A 43 3.19 -4.19 -5.42
CA ILE A 43 2.62 -5.49 -5.83
C ILE A 43 1.65 -6.00 -4.78
N SER A 44 2.01 -5.91 -3.49
CA SER A 44 1.14 -6.36 -2.40
C SER A 44 -0.18 -5.59 -2.36
N ALA A 45 -0.12 -4.25 -2.53
CA ALA A 45 -1.31 -3.41 -2.58
C ALA A 45 -2.18 -3.65 -3.83
N MET A 46 -1.58 -3.92 -5.00
CA MET A 46 -2.31 -4.28 -6.22
C MET A 46 -3.03 -5.62 -6.06
N VAL A 47 -2.33 -6.66 -5.57
CA VAL A 47 -2.85 -8.01 -5.42
C VAL A 47 -3.98 -8.06 -4.38
N SER A 48 -3.78 -7.46 -3.19
CA SER A 48 -4.82 -7.42 -2.16
C SER A 48 -5.99 -6.52 -2.56
N GLY A 49 -5.70 -5.34 -3.12
CA GLY A 49 -6.68 -4.35 -3.57
C GLY A 49 -7.64 -4.92 -4.61
N SER A 50 -7.13 -5.73 -5.56
CA SER A 50 -7.92 -6.37 -6.63
C SER A 50 -9.13 -7.18 -6.13
N ARG A 51 -9.10 -7.67 -4.88
CA ARG A 51 -10.18 -8.47 -4.28
C ARG A 51 -11.23 -7.67 -3.52
N LEU A 52 -10.95 -6.42 -3.12
CA LEU A 52 -11.90 -5.56 -2.42
C LEU A 52 -13.08 -5.16 -3.32
N LEU A 53 -14.22 -4.76 -2.75
CA LEU A 53 -15.35 -4.26 -3.54
C LEU A 53 -14.94 -3.07 -4.44
N PRO A 54 -14.27 -2.01 -3.96
CA PRO A 54 -13.74 -0.95 -4.84
C PRO A 54 -12.71 -1.43 -5.87
N GLY A 55 -11.95 -2.49 -5.59
CA GLY A 55 -10.96 -3.04 -6.52
C GLY A 55 -11.59 -3.86 -7.63
N ARG A 56 -12.56 -4.73 -7.31
CA ARG A 56 -13.38 -5.45 -8.30
C ARG A 56 -14.17 -4.46 -9.15
N ARG A 57 -14.90 -3.55 -8.50
CA ARG A 57 -15.63 -2.47 -9.19
C ARG A 57 -14.67 -1.60 -10.01
N GLY A 58 -13.46 -1.33 -9.54
CA GLY A 58 -12.42 -0.60 -10.27
C GLY A 58 -11.91 -1.35 -11.49
N ILE A 59 -11.73 -2.67 -11.42
CA ILE A 59 -11.34 -3.52 -12.56
C ILE A 59 -12.48 -3.58 -13.59
N ASP A 60 -13.72 -3.76 -13.13
CA ASP A 60 -14.91 -3.79 -13.99
C ASP A 60 -15.16 -2.40 -14.63
N TYR A 61 -14.96 -1.32 -13.86
CA TYR A 61 -14.99 0.08 -14.31
C TYR A 61 -13.90 0.38 -15.34
N VAL A 62 -12.64 -0.01 -15.09
CA VAL A 62 -11.51 0.21 -16.02
C VAL A 62 -11.73 -0.56 -17.33
N ARG A 63 -12.30 -1.76 -17.27
CA ARG A 63 -12.74 -2.52 -18.46
C ARG A 63 -13.86 -1.83 -19.22
N ALA A 64 -14.69 -1.04 -18.55
CA ALA A 64 -15.89 -0.42 -19.12
C ALA A 64 -15.71 1.02 -19.63
N LEU A 65 -14.73 1.81 -19.14
CA LEU A 65 -14.87 3.29 -19.19
C LEU A 65 -13.81 4.15 -19.87
N GLY A 66 -12.51 3.91 -19.72
CA GLY A 66 -11.51 4.84 -20.28
C GLY A 66 -11.53 6.27 -19.70
N GLY A 67 -11.77 6.42 -18.39
CA GLY A 67 -11.68 7.69 -17.63
C GLY A 67 -12.93 8.58 -17.71
N VAL A 68 -13.32 9.39 -16.72
CA VAL A 68 -12.82 9.78 -15.38
C VAL A 68 -14.04 10.38 -14.60
N ARG A 69 -14.14 10.58 -13.27
CA ARG A 69 -13.31 10.37 -12.05
C ARG A 69 -14.27 10.43 -10.83
N GLU A 70 -13.99 9.77 -9.69
CA GLU A 70 -14.21 10.28 -8.30
C GLU A 70 -14.08 9.20 -7.20
N ALA A 71 -13.60 9.57 -6.01
CA ALA A 71 -13.75 8.84 -4.74
C ALA A 71 -13.36 9.73 -3.53
N CYS A 72 -14.06 9.58 -2.40
CA CYS A 72 -13.77 10.23 -1.11
C CYS A 72 -14.03 9.26 0.05
N VAL A 73 -13.21 9.29 1.10
CA VAL A 73 -13.56 8.72 2.42
C VAL A 73 -12.97 9.59 3.54
N LEU A 74 -13.83 10.08 4.43
CA LEU A 74 -13.48 10.76 5.69
C LEU A 74 -14.23 10.10 6.87
N GLY A 75 -13.62 10.05 8.05
CA GLY A 75 -14.29 9.62 9.30
C GLY A 75 -14.20 8.13 9.67
N THR A 76 -13.04 7.49 9.52
CA THR A 76 -12.89 6.04 9.75
C THR A 76 -12.81 5.64 11.22
N ARG A 77 -13.19 4.39 11.53
CA ARG A 77 -13.19 3.79 12.88
C ARG A 77 -11.85 3.13 13.25
N LEU A 78 -10.82 3.31 12.42
CA LEU A 78 -9.56 2.56 12.48
C LEU A 78 -8.80 2.79 13.80
N VAL A 79 -8.89 3.99 14.38
CA VAL A 79 -8.30 4.29 15.70
C VAL A 79 -8.93 3.43 16.81
N ALA A 80 -10.24 3.20 16.79
CA ALA A 80 -10.90 2.36 17.78
C ALA A 80 -10.48 0.88 17.63
N MET A 81 -10.34 0.37 16.41
CA MET A 81 -9.84 -0.99 16.18
C MET A 81 -8.37 -1.12 16.60
N MET A 82 -7.50 -0.16 16.24
CA MET A 82 -6.09 -0.16 16.63
C MET A 82 -5.89 -0.12 18.16
N LEU A 83 -6.76 0.58 18.89
CA LEU A 83 -6.73 0.61 20.36
C LEU A 83 -7.24 -0.69 21.02
N ILE A 84 -7.99 -1.52 20.29
CA ILE A 84 -8.49 -2.83 20.77
C ILE A 84 -7.48 -3.93 20.42
N ASP A 85 -7.03 -3.95 19.17
CA ASP A 85 -6.21 -5.03 18.59
C ASP A 85 -4.70 -4.79 18.78
N GLY A 86 -4.29 -3.59 19.16
CA GLY A 86 -2.89 -3.14 19.20
C GLY A 86 -2.30 -2.79 17.83
N GLU A 87 -2.93 -3.27 16.75
CA GLU A 87 -2.53 -3.03 15.36
C GLU A 87 -3.74 -2.83 14.44
N ILE A 88 -3.50 -2.53 13.17
CA ILE A 88 -4.55 -2.51 12.13
C ILE A 88 -4.01 -3.19 10.88
N THR A 89 -4.63 -4.29 10.46
CA THR A 89 -4.23 -5.05 9.28
C THR A 89 -5.15 -4.72 8.10
N PHE A 90 -4.74 -5.10 6.89
CA PHE A 90 -5.59 -4.94 5.72
C PHE A 90 -6.91 -5.72 5.85
N ALA A 91 -6.89 -6.89 6.49
CA ALA A 91 -8.09 -7.69 6.74
C ALA A 91 -9.02 -7.00 7.74
N SER A 92 -8.53 -6.57 8.91
CA SER A 92 -9.39 -5.95 9.93
C SER A 92 -9.94 -4.58 9.50
N ALA A 93 -9.19 -3.82 8.70
CA ALA A 93 -9.64 -2.55 8.13
C ALA A 93 -10.80 -2.68 7.12
N HIS A 94 -11.03 -3.88 6.53
CA HIS A 94 -12.07 -4.14 5.53
C HIS A 94 -13.11 -5.18 5.97
N ASP A 95 -13.09 -5.63 7.24
CA ASP A 95 -14.09 -6.55 7.77
C ASP A 95 -15.36 -5.80 8.20
N ASN A 96 -16.44 -5.96 7.43
CA ASN A 96 -17.74 -5.37 7.71
C ASN A 96 -18.31 -5.75 9.09
N ARG A 97 -17.94 -6.90 9.67
CA ARG A 97 -18.38 -7.30 11.02
C ARG A 97 -17.82 -6.37 12.09
N ARG A 98 -16.57 -5.91 11.92
CA ARG A 98 -15.91 -4.96 12.83
C ARG A 98 -16.55 -3.57 12.81
N VAL A 99 -17.35 -3.25 11.79
CA VAL A 99 -18.15 -2.00 11.74
C VAL A 99 -19.28 -2.01 12.77
N GLY A 100 -19.87 -3.18 13.03
CA GLY A 100 -20.96 -3.40 14.00
C GLY A 100 -20.51 -3.90 15.38
N ASP A 101 -19.24 -4.25 15.56
CA ASP A 101 -18.66 -4.76 16.81
C ASP A 101 -18.96 -3.82 18.00
N PRO A 102 -19.69 -4.27 19.04
CA PRO A 102 -20.10 -3.43 20.17
C PRO A 102 -18.96 -2.73 20.90
N MET A 103 -17.76 -3.32 20.94
CA MET A 103 -16.60 -2.72 21.59
C MET A 103 -16.00 -1.61 20.71
N VAL A 104 -15.94 -1.81 19.39
CA VAL A 104 -15.60 -0.76 18.41
C VAL A 104 -16.66 0.35 18.37
N LEU A 105 -17.94 0.03 18.59
CA LEU A 105 -19.01 1.00 18.77
C LEU A 105 -18.81 1.83 20.05
N ALA A 106 -18.57 1.17 21.18
CA ALA A 106 -18.40 1.80 22.48
C ALA A 106 -17.16 2.71 22.55
N LEU A 107 -16.03 2.26 21.96
CA LEU A 107 -14.81 3.06 21.94
C LEU A 107 -14.90 4.24 20.97
N LYS A 108 -15.54 4.09 19.80
CA LYS A 108 -15.78 5.24 18.88
C LYS A 108 -16.53 6.38 19.56
N LYS A 109 -17.50 6.09 20.43
CA LYS A 109 -18.25 7.12 21.19
C LYS A 109 -17.38 7.96 22.14
N ARG A 110 -16.12 7.57 22.37
CA ARG A 110 -15.15 8.25 23.23
C ARG A 110 -14.02 8.93 22.46
N ILE A 111 -14.05 8.88 21.12
CA ILE A 111 -13.03 9.49 20.26
C ILE A 111 -13.58 10.81 19.72
N GLU A 112 -12.92 11.90 20.10
CA GLU A 112 -13.13 13.23 19.52
C GLU A 112 -12.07 13.49 18.44
N LEU A 113 -12.46 14.15 17.34
CA LEU A 113 -11.55 14.54 16.26
C LEU A 113 -11.53 16.06 16.15
N ALA A 114 -10.48 16.68 16.68
CA ALA A 114 -10.24 18.11 16.56
C ALA A 114 -9.31 18.43 15.38
N GLY A 115 -9.65 19.45 14.59
CA GLY A 115 -8.74 20.02 13.59
C GLY A 115 -7.75 20.99 14.24
N SER A 116 -6.45 20.86 13.94
CA SER A 116 -5.42 21.82 14.39
C SER A 116 -4.96 22.70 13.23
N PRO A 117 -5.03 24.04 13.36
CA PRO A 117 -4.43 24.98 12.41
C PRO A 117 -2.91 24.78 12.24
N GLU A 118 -2.21 24.41 13.31
CA GLU A 118 -0.76 24.17 13.33
C GLU A 118 -0.39 22.98 12.45
N LEU A 119 -1.09 21.85 12.64
CA LEU A 119 -0.89 20.65 11.81
C LEU A 119 -1.29 20.90 10.36
N SER A 120 -2.37 21.66 10.14
CA SER A 120 -2.89 22.02 8.81
C SER A 120 -1.91 22.89 7.99
N ARG A 121 -1.05 23.68 8.65
CA ARG A 121 0.02 24.45 7.99
C ARG A 121 1.20 23.59 7.56
N THR A 122 1.33 22.34 8.02
CA THR A 122 2.46 21.47 7.67
C THR A 122 2.26 20.81 6.30
N LYS A 123 3.33 20.70 5.49
CA LYS A 123 3.30 20.03 4.17
C LYS A 123 3.30 18.49 4.27
N THR A 124 2.95 17.93 5.42
CA THR A 124 3.11 16.51 5.76
C THR A 124 1.90 16.02 6.54
N THR A 125 1.43 14.79 6.28
CA THR A 125 0.41 14.18 7.15
C THR A 125 0.97 13.96 8.55
N GLN A 126 0.40 14.65 9.53
CA GLN A 126 0.74 14.53 10.95
C GLN A 126 -0.54 14.35 11.77
N ALA A 127 -0.41 13.72 12.95
CA ALA A 127 -1.50 13.59 13.91
C ALA A 127 -0.95 13.68 15.32
N VAL A 128 -1.71 14.31 16.22
CA VAL A 128 -1.52 14.20 17.68
C VAL A 128 -2.63 13.29 18.20
N VAL A 129 -2.26 12.32 19.03
CA VAL A 129 -3.20 11.46 19.75
C VAL A 129 -3.03 11.73 21.24
N GLU A 130 -4.14 12.06 21.89
CA GLU A 130 -4.23 12.24 23.34
C GLU A 130 -5.22 11.22 23.89
N ILE A 131 -4.83 10.51 24.95
CA ILE A 131 -5.64 9.49 25.60
C ILE A 131 -5.70 9.83 27.09
N VAL A 132 -6.91 9.91 27.64
CA VAL A 132 -7.13 10.02 29.09
C VAL A 132 -7.61 8.67 29.58
N THR A 133 -6.85 8.04 30.48
CA THR A 133 -7.26 6.76 31.09
C THR A 133 -8.37 6.97 32.12
N ARG A 134 -9.02 5.89 32.57
CA ARG A 134 -10.03 5.96 33.64
C ARG A 134 -9.45 6.46 34.97
N GLU A 135 -8.15 6.30 35.17
CA GLU A 135 -7.38 6.76 36.33
C GLU A 135 -6.96 8.25 36.19
N GLY A 136 -7.35 8.93 35.10
CA GLY A 136 -7.02 10.33 34.86
C GLY A 136 -5.64 10.57 34.22
N VAL A 137 -4.84 9.52 34.00
CA VAL A 137 -3.52 9.62 33.35
C VAL A 137 -3.70 10.10 31.91
N ARG A 138 -3.00 11.18 31.54
CA ARG A 138 -2.97 11.71 30.18
C ARG A 138 -1.73 11.24 29.44
N LEU A 139 -1.93 10.49 28.37
CA LEU A 139 -0.89 10.08 27.43
C LEU A 139 -1.02 10.92 26.16
N ARG A 140 0.11 11.44 25.65
CA ARG A 140 0.14 12.29 24.45
C ARG A 140 1.26 11.85 23.51
N TYR A 141 0.93 11.63 22.24
CA TYR A 141 1.90 11.29 21.20
C TYR A 141 1.69 12.12 19.93
N HIS A 142 2.79 12.57 19.30
CA HIS A 142 2.75 13.36 18.07
C HIS A 142 3.47 12.63 16.95
N THR A 143 2.69 12.01 16.05
CA THR A 143 3.20 11.40 14.82
C THR A 143 3.57 12.48 13.82
N ARG A 144 4.86 12.84 13.79
CA ARG A 144 5.43 13.84 12.86
C ARG A 144 5.74 13.27 11.47
N ALA A 145 6.00 11.98 11.37
CA ALA A 145 6.24 11.26 10.12
C ALA A 145 5.59 9.88 10.19
N VAL A 146 4.71 9.58 9.23
CA VAL A 146 4.04 8.28 9.12
C VAL A 146 5.05 7.17 8.78
N ARG A 147 4.96 6.02 9.46
CA ARG A 147 5.78 4.84 9.18
C ARG A 147 5.70 4.46 7.70
N GLY A 148 6.85 4.22 7.06
CA GLY A 148 6.98 3.94 5.63
C GLY A 148 7.34 5.16 4.75
N ARG A 149 7.24 6.40 5.25
CA ARG A 149 7.77 7.58 4.51
C ARG A 149 9.31 7.56 4.52
N ALA A 150 9.95 8.25 3.57
CA ALA A 150 11.41 8.40 3.55
C ALA A 150 11.99 8.99 4.87
N THR A 151 11.21 9.82 5.57
CA THR A 151 11.55 10.40 6.87
C THR A 151 11.22 9.52 8.08
N ASN A 152 10.59 8.36 7.88
CA ASN A 152 10.34 7.32 8.89
C ASN A 152 10.24 5.94 8.19
N PRO A 153 11.33 5.44 7.60
CA PRO A 153 11.28 4.33 6.64
C PRO A 153 11.12 2.98 7.35
N MET A 154 10.26 2.11 6.80
CA MET A 154 10.18 0.71 7.24
C MET A 154 11.48 -0.03 6.93
N GLN A 155 11.84 -0.96 7.81
CA GLN A 155 12.90 -1.94 7.58
C GLN A 155 12.37 -3.10 6.72
N ARG A 156 13.29 -3.86 6.13
CA ARG A 156 13.00 -4.96 5.21
C ARG A 156 12.01 -5.98 5.77
N ASP A 157 12.17 -6.36 7.04
CA ASP A 157 11.29 -7.34 7.70
C ASP A 157 9.89 -6.81 8.00
N GLU A 158 9.74 -5.50 8.23
CA GLU A 158 8.42 -4.86 8.37
C GLU A 158 7.70 -4.81 7.02
N VAL A 159 8.41 -4.51 5.93
CA VAL A 159 7.83 -4.51 4.58
C VAL A 159 7.52 -5.93 4.11
N ALA A 160 8.36 -6.93 4.45
CA ALA A 160 8.06 -8.34 4.21
C ALA A 160 6.84 -8.81 5.01
N ARG A 161 6.71 -8.43 6.29
CA ARG A 161 5.53 -8.73 7.13
C ARG A 161 4.26 -8.11 6.55
N LYS A 162 4.27 -6.81 6.25
CA LYS A 162 3.18 -6.11 5.56
C LYS A 162 2.81 -6.79 4.24
N GLY A 163 3.81 -7.22 3.47
CA GLY A 163 3.62 -8.01 2.25
C GLY A 163 2.90 -9.32 2.51
N ARG A 164 3.27 -10.07 3.56
CA ARG A 164 2.59 -11.31 3.96
C ARG A 164 1.13 -11.07 4.33
N ASP A 165 0.83 -10.07 5.14
CA ASP A 165 -0.54 -9.73 5.56
C ASP A 165 -1.47 -9.42 4.38
N LEU A 166 -0.91 -8.83 3.31
CA LEU A 166 -1.61 -8.50 2.06
C LEU A 166 -1.72 -9.69 1.09
N LEU A 167 -0.67 -10.50 0.99
CA LEU A 167 -0.51 -11.53 -0.05
C LEU A 167 -0.97 -12.93 0.38
N VAL A 168 -0.73 -13.36 1.62
CA VAL A 168 -1.11 -14.70 2.11
C VAL A 168 -2.62 -15.00 1.92
N PRO A 169 -3.56 -14.08 2.24
CA PRO A 169 -4.99 -14.30 2.00
C PRO A 169 -5.38 -14.40 0.51
N VAL A 170 -4.45 -14.09 -0.41
CA VAL A 170 -4.71 -14.03 -1.86
C VAL A 170 -4.02 -15.15 -2.63
N LEU A 171 -2.74 -15.40 -2.34
CA LEU A 171 -1.88 -16.34 -3.06
C LEU A 171 -1.59 -17.63 -2.27
N GLY A 172 -1.82 -17.61 -0.95
CA GLY A 172 -1.40 -18.65 0.00
C GLY A 172 0.09 -18.58 0.34
N THR A 173 0.44 -19.01 1.56
CA THR A 173 1.78 -18.85 2.17
C THR A 173 2.92 -19.19 1.22
N ARG A 174 2.90 -20.38 0.60
CA ARG A 174 3.98 -20.85 -0.30
C ARG A 174 4.25 -19.91 -1.47
N ARG A 175 3.21 -19.32 -2.09
CA ARG A 175 3.41 -18.38 -3.22
C ARG A 175 3.83 -17.00 -2.73
N THR A 176 3.34 -16.58 -1.56
CA THR A 176 3.74 -15.32 -0.93
C THR A 176 5.23 -15.29 -0.60
N GLU A 177 5.76 -16.31 0.09
CA GLU A 177 7.19 -16.36 0.42
C GLU A 177 8.04 -16.38 -0.87
N ALA A 178 7.69 -17.24 -1.83
CA ALA A 178 8.38 -17.30 -3.12
C ALA A 178 8.35 -15.97 -3.90
N LEU A 179 7.28 -15.17 -3.79
CA LEU A 179 7.19 -13.85 -4.40
C LEU A 179 8.04 -12.80 -3.65
N ILE A 180 8.03 -12.83 -2.32
CA ILE A 180 8.85 -11.94 -1.47
C ILE A 180 10.34 -12.21 -1.75
N ASP A 181 10.78 -13.46 -1.69
CA ASP A 181 12.17 -13.85 -1.96
C ASP A 181 12.61 -13.50 -3.39
N ARG A 182 11.71 -13.66 -4.37
CA ARG A 182 11.98 -13.33 -5.77
C ARG A 182 12.08 -11.81 -6.00
N ILE A 183 11.28 -10.98 -5.32
CA ILE A 183 11.42 -9.51 -5.37
C ILE A 183 12.69 -9.06 -4.62
N TRP A 184 13.04 -9.73 -3.52
CA TRP A 184 14.26 -9.46 -2.77
C TRP A 184 15.55 -9.81 -3.52
N ASN A 185 15.47 -10.71 -4.51
CA ASN A 185 16.56 -11.12 -5.38
C ASN A 185 16.25 -10.78 -6.86
N ILE A 186 15.54 -9.67 -7.11
CA ILE A 186 15.05 -9.32 -8.46
C ILE A 186 16.17 -9.10 -9.49
N GLU A 187 17.36 -8.72 -9.03
CA GLU A 187 18.59 -8.61 -9.82
C GLU A 187 19.16 -9.96 -10.30
N ARG A 188 18.61 -11.08 -9.81
CA ARG A 188 18.98 -12.46 -10.17
C ARG A 188 17.89 -13.14 -11.01
N ILE A 189 17.03 -12.36 -11.66
CA ILE A 189 15.96 -12.86 -12.51
C ILE A 189 16.30 -12.53 -13.96
N ASP A 190 16.53 -13.57 -14.76
CA ASP A 190 16.77 -13.42 -16.20
C ASP A 190 15.45 -13.11 -16.94
N ASP A 191 14.31 -13.60 -16.44
CA ASP A 191 13.00 -13.52 -17.09
C ASP A 191 11.86 -13.00 -16.20
N VAL A 192 11.33 -11.82 -16.52
CA VAL A 192 10.13 -11.21 -15.89
C VAL A 192 8.87 -12.11 -15.91
N PRO A 193 8.63 -12.98 -16.91
CA PRO A 193 7.52 -13.94 -16.89
C PRO A 193 7.43 -14.83 -15.64
N ASP A 194 8.54 -15.09 -14.93
CA ASP A 194 8.52 -15.89 -13.69
C ASP A 194 7.80 -15.19 -12.53
N LEU A 195 7.98 -13.87 -12.40
CA LEU A 195 7.21 -13.06 -11.45
C LEU A 195 5.70 -13.15 -11.74
N ARG A 196 5.32 -13.12 -13.03
CA ARG A 196 3.92 -13.22 -13.46
C ARG A 196 3.27 -14.56 -13.08
N ARG A 197 4.04 -15.66 -13.03
CA ARG A 197 3.53 -16.98 -12.60
C ARG A 197 3.15 -16.98 -11.12
N LEU A 198 3.94 -16.31 -10.27
CA LEU A 198 3.70 -16.19 -8.83
C LEU A 198 2.51 -15.29 -8.49
N LEU A 199 2.23 -14.28 -9.31
CA LEU A 199 1.11 -13.33 -9.15
C LEU A 199 -0.26 -13.89 -9.53
N ARG A 200 -0.32 -15.05 -10.21
CA ARG A 200 -1.60 -15.72 -10.46
C ARG A 200 -2.10 -16.36 -9.16
N PRO A 201 -3.39 -16.24 -8.81
CA PRO A 201 -3.99 -17.09 -7.78
C PRO A 201 -3.79 -18.56 -8.12
N SER A 202 -3.77 -19.43 -7.11
CA SER A 202 -3.98 -20.86 -7.35
C SER A 202 -5.39 -21.04 -7.91
N GLY A 203 -5.54 -21.83 -8.97
CA GLY A 203 -6.84 -22.39 -9.30
C GLY A 203 -7.33 -23.23 -8.12
N ASP A 204 -8.61 -23.06 -7.79
CA ASP A 204 -9.35 -23.71 -6.71
C ASP A 204 -8.79 -23.62 -5.27
N ALA A 205 -9.41 -22.70 -4.53
CA ALA A 205 -9.78 -22.91 -3.12
C ALA A 205 -11.26 -22.52 -2.86
N THR A 206 -12.10 -22.51 -3.91
CA THR A 206 -13.56 -22.38 -3.83
C THR A 206 -14.22 -23.75 -3.95
N ALA A 207 -13.84 -24.66 -3.06
CA ALA A 207 -14.49 -25.95 -2.95
C ALA A 207 -15.75 -25.82 -2.08
N ARG A 208 -16.92 -25.96 -2.72
CA ARG A 208 -18.16 -26.52 -2.14
C ARG A 208 -18.67 -25.90 -0.82
N GLU A 209 -19.31 -24.75 -0.93
CA GLU A 209 -20.41 -24.37 -0.03
C GLU A 209 -21.69 -24.06 -0.84
N THR A 210 -22.22 -25.12 -1.45
CA THR A 210 -23.62 -25.21 -1.89
C THR A 210 -24.18 -26.53 -1.35
N SER A 211 -24.51 -26.53 -0.06
CA SER A 211 -25.38 -27.57 0.50
C SER A 211 -26.82 -27.37 0.02
N LYS A 212 -27.54 -28.48 0.00
CA LYS A 212 -29.01 -28.51 0.17
C LYS A 212 -29.42 -27.81 1.46
#